data_AF-A0A838RAM0-F1
#
_entry.id   AF-A0A838RAM0-F1
#
_cell.length_a   1.000
_cell.length_b   1.000
_cell.length_c   1.000
_cell.angle_alpha   90.00
_cell.angle_beta   90.00
_cell.angle_gamma   90.00
#
_symmetry.space_group_name_H-M   'P 1'
#
loop_
_entity.id
_entity.type
_entity.pdbx_description
1 polymer ?
#
loop_
_entity_poly.entity_id
_entity_poly.type
_entity_poly.pdbx_seq_one_letter_code
_entity_poly.pdbx_strand_id
1 'polypeptide(L)'
;MKRILLALLFALLLAAHIVPSQVEAAQPASCLFFTETGGGLGGYSVCDDGQARFRTAFTQWGLQRIGYPISRRYLRDGFVTQAFQKGIMQWRADTGSVSLVNTFDELHSMGFDERLLQARQTPLPLPEGWDGAAAWPEIVSNRQALLNAYPALRDAYFAAGDPLTFFGLPTSEVTDVGNHYAIRLQRGVLQEWKEDVPWAKKGQVTIANGGDLARELGALPEAAVVAESGPGTDPALPLPPGAADDQDGDGIPAAQDSCPDQPETRNGVFERDGCPDSEQELFNFAVQEIDTFWRKHFESRGLPYRSPQVVAYQALIYTECGELEPENAGYCPTLQTIYYDSNFLTHLLQLFGDFAPIAVLAHEWGHHVQSELGLLHSSSVERELQADCLAGVFTNDAGQRTLLDEGDVEEGANLIFLVGDPEETPWDDPNAHGSGPQRHDAFSRGVEQGMAGCMGDG
;
A
#
# COMPACT_ATOMS: atom_id res chain seq x y z
N MET A 1 79.22 -46.80 -5.72
CA MET A 1 79.74 -45.94 -6.81
C MET A 1 79.06 -44.58 -6.72
N LYS A 2 79.87 -43.51 -6.67
CA LYS A 2 79.49 -42.08 -6.59
C LYS A 2 78.79 -41.59 -7.87
N ARG A 3 77.75 -40.75 -7.73
CA ARG A 3 77.37 -39.56 -8.55
C ARG A 3 76.39 -38.74 -7.68
N ILE A 4 76.67 -37.63 -6.98
CA ILE A 4 77.23 -36.30 -7.29
C ILE A 4 76.39 -35.47 -8.30
N LEU A 5 75.87 -34.35 -7.77
CA LEU A 5 75.40 -33.08 -8.38
C LEU A 5 74.09 -33.07 -9.19
N LEU A 6 73.08 -32.30 -8.75
CA LEU A 6 72.92 -30.87 -9.12
C LEU A 6 71.70 -30.28 -8.38
N ALA A 7 71.93 -29.35 -7.44
CA ALA A 7 70.88 -28.48 -6.91
C ALA A 7 70.76 -27.29 -7.86
N LEU A 8 69.67 -27.22 -8.62
CA LEU A 8 69.34 -26.05 -9.44
C LEU A 8 68.64 -25.02 -8.55
N LEU A 9 69.38 -23.98 -8.18
CA LEU A 9 68.81 -22.70 -7.76
C LEU A 9 68.04 -22.10 -8.95
N PHE A 10 66.71 -22.09 -8.88
CA PHE A 10 65.91 -21.17 -9.69
C PHE A 10 65.59 -19.95 -8.82
N ALA A 11 66.28 -18.84 -9.10
CA ALA A 11 65.92 -17.54 -8.57
C ALA A 11 64.54 -17.17 -9.12
N LEU A 12 63.52 -17.18 -8.26
CA LEU A 12 62.24 -16.56 -8.55
C LEU A 12 62.45 -15.04 -8.56
N LEU A 13 62.59 -14.48 -9.76
CA LEU A 13 62.29 -13.07 -9.99
C LEU A 13 60.79 -12.88 -9.72
N LEU A 14 60.44 -12.30 -8.57
CA LEU A 14 59.13 -11.68 -8.38
C LEU A 14 59.03 -10.50 -9.36
N ALA A 15 58.51 -10.76 -10.55
CA ALA A 15 57.86 -9.71 -11.31
C ALA A 15 56.60 -9.35 -10.51
N ALA A 16 56.65 -8.23 -9.78
CA ALA A 16 55.47 -7.61 -9.20
C ALA A 16 54.48 -7.39 -10.35
N HIS A 17 53.52 -8.31 -10.48
CA HIS A 17 52.35 -8.07 -11.30
C HIS A 17 51.59 -7.00 -10.55
N ILE A 18 51.71 -5.76 -11.03
CA ILE A 18 50.76 -4.72 -10.73
C ILE A 18 49.44 -5.26 -11.28
N VAL A 19 48.69 -5.93 -10.40
CA VAL A 19 47.27 -6.15 -10.63
C VAL A 19 46.71 -4.75 -10.80
N PRO A 20 46.12 -4.41 -11.97
CA PRO A 20 45.39 -3.17 -12.06
C PRO A 20 44.31 -3.29 -10.98
N SER A 21 44.41 -2.46 -9.95
CA SER A 21 43.31 -2.25 -9.03
C SER A 21 42.12 -1.89 -9.92
N GLN A 22 41.18 -2.82 -10.05
CA GLN A 22 39.85 -2.48 -10.51
C GLN A 22 39.44 -1.32 -9.61
N VAL A 23 39.37 -0.13 -10.18
CA VAL A 23 38.74 1.00 -9.52
C VAL A 23 37.28 0.56 -9.46
N GLU A 24 36.93 -0.08 -8.35
CA GLU A 24 35.55 -0.32 -7.96
C GLU A 24 34.95 1.08 -7.91
N ALA A 25 34.21 1.45 -8.96
CA ALA A 25 33.56 2.74 -9.04
C ALA A 25 32.75 2.86 -7.75
N ALA A 26 33.17 3.78 -6.88
CA ALA A 26 32.52 3.98 -5.60
C ALA A 26 31.03 4.24 -5.88
N GLN A 27 30.17 3.32 -5.44
CA GLN A 27 28.72 3.51 -5.55
C GLN A 27 28.41 4.82 -4.83
N PRO A 28 27.71 5.78 -5.46
CA PRO A 28 27.13 6.86 -4.68
C PRO A 28 26.27 6.21 -3.58
N ALA A 29 26.37 6.71 -2.35
CA ALA A 29 25.72 6.10 -1.19
C ALA A 29 24.18 5.98 -1.34
N SER A 30 23.62 6.61 -2.36
CA SER A 30 22.21 6.61 -2.75
C SER A 30 21.82 5.56 -3.78
N CYS A 31 22.75 4.76 -4.34
CA CYS A 31 22.44 3.75 -5.36
C CYS A 31 22.97 2.35 -5.02
N LEU A 32 22.25 1.34 -5.49
CA LEU A 32 22.69 -0.05 -5.62
C LEU A 32 22.84 -0.37 -7.11
N PHE A 33 23.80 -1.19 -7.51
CA PHE A 33 23.99 -1.61 -8.90
C PHE A 33 24.02 -3.12 -9.02
N PHE A 34 23.26 -3.66 -9.97
CA PHE A 34 23.11 -5.10 -10.19
C PHE A 34 23.53 -5.45 -11.61
N THR A 35 24.61 -6.21 -11.74
CA THR A 35 25.06 -6.71 -13.04
C THR A 35 24.09 -7.74 -13.60
N GLU A 36 23.91 -7.75 -14.92
CA GLU A 36 23.08 -8.76 -15.55
C GLU A 36 23.70 -10.16 -15.36
N THR A 37 22.89 -11.12 -14.93
CA THR A 37 23.28 -12.52 -14.84
C THR A 37 23.57 -13.07 -16.25
N GLY A 38 24.82 -13.43 -16.53
CA GLY A 38 25.24 -13.99 -17.82
C GLY A 38 26.55 -13.47 -18.41
N GLY A 39 27.25 -12.55 -17.72
CA GLY A 39 28.56 -12.04 -18.15
C GLY A 39 28.52 -10.83 -19.08
N GLY A 40 27.40 -10.10 -19.10
CA GLY A 40 27.32 -8.78 -19.73
C GLY A 40 28.24 -7.77 -19.02
N LEU A 41 28.74 -6.79 -19.77
CA LEU A 41 29.58 -5.70 -19.23
C LEU A 41 28.75 -4.59 -18.53
N GLY A 42 27.48 -4.86 -18.21
CA GLY A 42 26.54 -3.85 -17.70
C GLY A 42 25.52 -4.39 -16.69
N GLY A 43 24.67 -3.49 -16.19
CA GLY A 43 23.69 -3.77 -15.15
C GLY A 43 22.61 -2.70 -15.03
N TYR A 44 21.87 -2.70 -13.93
CA TYR A 44 20.85 -1.71 -13.63
C TYR A 44 21.06 -1.12 -12.24
N SER A 45 20.99 0.20 -12.15
CA SER A 45 21.04 0.92 -10.89
C SER A 45 19.65 1.08 -10.28
N VAL A 46 19.56 0.91 -8.96
CA VAL A 46 18.39 1.21 -8.15
C VAL A 46 18.81 2.30 -7.18
N CYS A 47 18.25 3.49 -7.34
CA CYS A 47 18.70 4.71 -6.66
C CYS A 47 17.59 5.36 -5.83
N ASP A 48 18.01 6.16 -4.85
CA ASP A 48 17.23 7.24 -4.26
C ASP A 48 17.81 8.58 -4.75
N ASP A 49 16.97 9.44 -5.30
CA ASP A 49 17.33 10.79 -5.75
C ASP A 49 16.07 11.67 -5.85
N GLY A 50 16.20 12.86 -6.44
CA GLY A 50 15.08 13.78 -6.62
C GLY A 50 13.99 13.31 -7.60
N GLN A 51 14.16 12.17 -8.27
CA GLN A 51 13.13 11.61 -9.17
C GLN A 51 12.33 10.48 -8.51
N ALA A 52 12.97 9.63 -7.71
CA ALA A 52 12.31 8.52 -7.03
C ALA A 52 13.17 7.93 -5.91
N ARG A 53 12.52 7.37 -4.87
CA ARG A 53 13.17 6.63 -3.77
C ARG A 53 13.07 5.10 -3.92
N PHE A 54 13.46 4.58 -5.09
CA PHE A 54 13.36 3.15 -5.37
C PHE A 54 14.34 2.28 -4.58
N ARG A 55 15.51 2.80 -4.20
CA ARG A 55 16.45 2.03 -3.38
C ARG A 55 15.93 1.83 -1.97
N THR A 56 15.27 2.83 -1.39
CA THR A 56 14.63 2.74 -0.08
C THR A 56 13.59 1.61 -0.08
N ALA A 57 12.63 1.64 -1.02
CA ALA A 57 11.61 0.59 -1.14
C ALA A 57 12.22 -0.79 -1.42
N PHE A 58 13.21 -0.86 -2.31
CA PHE A 58 13.92 -2.10 -2.63
C PHE A 58 14.64 -2.69 -1.41
N THR A 59 15.24 -1.86 -0.57
CA THR A 59 15.94 -2.30 0.65
C THR A 59 14.96 -2.84 1.69
N GLN A 60 13.77 -2.22 1.79
CA GLN A 60 12.71 -2.65 2.69
C GLN A 60 12.08 -3.99 2.25
N TRP A 61 11.73 -4.13 0.97
CA TRP A 61 11.05 -5.33 0.47
C TRP A 61 12.00 -6.48 0.16
N GLY A 62 13.21 -6.15 -0.28
CA GLY A 62 14.26 -7.09 -0.61
C GLY A 62 14.04 -7.91 -1.89
N LEU A 63 15.11 -8.57 -2.32
CA LEU A 63 15.14 -9.41 -3.53
C LEU A 63 14.08 -10.51 -3.55
N GLN A 64 13.70 -11.03 -2.38
CA GLN A 64 12.73 -12.12 -2.31
C GLN A 64 11.32 -11.68 -2.71
N ARG A 65 10.95 -10.42 -2.49
CA ARG A 65 9.62 -9.91 -2.82
C ARG A 65 9.54 -9.27 -4.20
N ILE A 66 10.53 -8.47 -4.59
CA ILE A 66 10.49 -7.73 -5.85
C ILE A 66 11.42 -8.26 -6.95
N GLY A 67 12.44 -9.06 -6.60
CA GLY A 67 13.42 -9.62 -7.54
C GLY A 67 14.50 -8.61 -7.95
N TYR A 68 15.40 -9.01 -8.86
CA TYR A 68 16.45 -8.11 -9.38
C TYR A 68 15.87 -7.04 -10.33
N PRO A 69 16.46 -5.85 -10.42
CA PRO A 69 16.07 -4.87 -11.44
C PRO A 69 16.36 -5.43 -12.84
N ILE A 70 15.43 -5.19 -13.76
CA ILE A 70 15.52 -5.65 -15.16
C ILE A 70 15.38 -4.51 -16.17
N SER A 71 15.27 -3.28 -15.67
CA SER A 71 15.29 -2.06 -16.48
C SER A 71 15.96 -0.91 -15.75
N ARG A 72 16.39 0.07 -16.54
CA ARG A 72 16.57 1.47 -16.13
C ARG A 72 15.23 2.10 -15.76
N ARG A 73 15.26 3.31 -15.20
CA ARG A 73 14.02 4.05 -14.99
C ARG A 73 13.42 4.47 -16.34
N TYR A 74 12.10 4.54 -16.40
CA TYR A 74 11.36 5.06 -17.54
C TYR A 74 10.08 5.76 -17.09
N LEU A 75 9.51 6.58 -17.96
CA LEU A 75 8.20 7.18 -17.73
C LEU A 75 7.10 6.25 -18.24
N ARG A 76 6.11 5.99 -17.40
CA ARG A 76 4.88 5.25 -17.72
C ARG A 76 3.69 6.09 -17.27
N ASP A 77 2.86 6.53 -18.20
CA ASP A 77 1.67 7.37 -17.93
C ASP A 77 1.96 8.59 -17.02
N GLY A 78 3.14 9.21 -17.19
CA GLY A 78 3.58 10.35 -16.38
C GLY A 78 4.35 9.99 -15.11
N PHE A 79 4.37 8.73 -14.70
CA PHE A 79 5.06 8.26 -13.50
C PHE A 79 6.47 7.75 -13.78
N VAL A 80 7.42 8.13 -12.92
CA VAL A 80 8.75 7.51 -12.88
C VAL A 80 8.59 6.06 -12.43
N THR A 81 9.07 5.13 -13.24
CA THR A 81 8.82 3.70 -13.11
C THR A 81 10.12 2.92 -13.31
N GLN A 82 10.28 1.79 -12.63
CA GLN A 82 11.38 0.86 -12.85
C GLN A 82 10.90 -0.59 -12.75
N ALA A 83 11.26 -1.42 -13.73
CA ALA A 83 10.88 -2.82 -13.74
C ALA A 83 11.89 -3.68 -12.98
N PHE A 84 11.36 -4.60 -12.19
CA PHE A 84 12.08 -5.67 -11.51
C PHE A 84 11.52 -7.01 -11.98
N GLN A 85 12.21 -8.12 -11.70
CA GLN A 85 11.76 -9.44 -12.14
C GLN A 85 10.31 -9.72 -11.73
N LYS A 86 9.96 -9.51 -10.45
CA LYS A 86 8.65 -9.91 -9.90
C LYS A 86 7.55 -8.87 -10.06
N GLY A 87 7.90 -7.60 -10.25
CA GLY A 87 6.92 -6.52 -10.36
C GLY A 87 7.55 -5.24 -10.91
N ILE A 88 6.70 -4.26 -11.18
CA ILE A 88 7.13 -2.97 -11.70
C ILE A 88 6.84 -1.92 -10.63
N MET A 89 7.90 -1.29 -10.13
CA MET A 89 7.82 -0.20 -9.16
C MET A 89 7.45 1.09 -9.86
N GLN A 90 6.45 1.78 -9.34
CA GLN A 90 6.04 3.10 -9.78
C GLN A 90 6.23 4.08 -8.61
N TRP A 91 6.98 5.14 -8.85
CA TRP A 91 7.12 6.24 -7.89
C TRP A 91 5.83 7.03 -7.85
N ARG A 92 5.32 7.21 -6.63
CA ARG A 92 4.19 8.07 -6.31
C ARG A 92 4.77 9.31 -5.65
N ALA A 93 4.94 10.36 -6.46
CA ALA A 93 5.52 11.61 -5.99
C ALA A 93 4.63 12.29 -4.94
N ASP A 94 3.32 12.10 -5.11
CA ASP A 94 2.21 12.50 -4.25
C ASP A 94 2.29 11.88 -2.85
N THR A 95 2.61 10.59 -2.73
CA THR A 95 2.70 9.92 -1.43
C THR A 95 4.13 9.71 -0.95
N GLY A 96 5.12 10.19 -1.71
CA GLY A 96 6.54 9.93 -1.46
C GLY A 96 6.90 8.44 -1.37
N SER A 97 6.10 7.56 -1.99
CA SER A 97 6.17 6.11 -1.81
C SER A 97 6.25 5.36 -3.14
N VAL A 98 6.43 4.04 -3.04
CA VAL A 98 6.49 3.16 -4.20
C VAL A 98 5.25 2.28 -4.21
N SER A 99 4.51 2.35 -5.32
CA SER A 99 3.41 1.43 -5.60
C SER A 99 3.83 0.38 -6.63
N LEU A 100 3.14 -0.75 -6.68
CA LEU A 100 3.36 -1.77 -7.69
C LEU A 100 2.27 -1.69 -8.76
N VAL A 101 2.70 -1.59 -10.02
CA VAL A 101 1.80 -1.60 -11.17
C VAL A 101 1.05 -2.94 -11.24
N ASN A 102 -0.23 -2.90 -11.61
CA ASN A 102 -1.01 -4.10 -11.96
C ASN A 102 -0.59 -4.60 -13.35
N THR A 103 0.60 -5.21 -13.42
CA THR A 103 1.25 -5.62 -14.67
C THR A 103 0.34 -6.40 -15.61
N PHE A 104 -0.49 -7.31 -15.11
CA PHE A 104 -1.36 -8.12 -15.96
C PHE A 104 -2.60 -7.38 -16.49
N ASP A 105 -3.05 -6.33 -15.79
CA ASP A 105 -4.11 -5.46 -16.29
C ASP A 105 -3.58 -4.61 -17.47
N GLU A 106 -2.32 -4.17 -17.39
CA GLU A 106 -1.63 -3.49 -18.49
C GLU A 106 -1.33 -4.43 -19.66
N LEU A 107 -0.84 -5.64 -19.40
CA LEU A 107 -0.61 -6.63 -20.46
C LEU A 107 -1.92 -7.00 -21.19
N HIS A 108 -3.03 -7.05 -20.44
CA HIS A 108 -4.36 -7.22 -21.03
C HIS A 108 -4.73 -6.04 -21.94
N SER A 109 -4.59 -4.79 -21.47
CA SER A 109 -4.93 -3.60 -22.26
C SER A 109 -4.06 -3.43 -23.52
N MET A 110 -2.82 -3.92 -23.48
CA MET A 110 -1.91 -3.98 -24.63
C MET A 110 -2.20 -5.14 -25.60
N GLY A 111 -3.17 -6.02 -25.28
CA GLY A 111 -3.59 -7.13 -26.14
C GLY A 111 -2.67 -8.36 -26.10
N PHE A 112 -1.95 -8.59 -25.00
CA PHE A 112 -1.01 -9.72 -24.89
C PHE A 112 -1.64 -11.04 -24.41
N ASP A 113 -2.92 -11.06 -24.09
CA ASP A 113 -3.60 -12.24 -23.50
C ASP A 113 -3.45 -13.52 -24.32
N GLU A 114 -3.72 -13.47 -25.62
CA GLU A 114 -3.59 -14.64 -26.50
C GLU A 114 -2.15 -15.17 -26.52
N ARG A 115 -1.16 -14.27 -26.52
CA ARG A 115 0.26 -14.66 -26.49
C ARG A 115 0.62 -15.28 -25.14
N LEU A 116 0.16 -14.70 -24.04
CA LEU A 116 0.35 -15.21 -22.68
C LEU A 116 -0.28 -16.60 -22.50
N LEU A 117 -1.48 -16.80 -23.01
CA LEU A 117 -2.17 -18.09 -23.00
C LEU A 117 -1.39 -19.14 -23.79
N GLN A 118 -0.95 -18.82 -25.01
CA GLN A 118 -0.28 -19.78 -25.89
C GLN A 118 1.16 -20.09 -25.48
N ALA A 119 1.93 -19.08 -25.07
CA ALA A 119 3.36 -19.22 -24.81
C ALA A 119 3.68 -19.53 -23.34
N ARG A 120 2.83 -19.08 -22.42
CA ARG A 120 3.05 -19.16 -20.97
C ARG A 120 1.93 -19.85 -20.22
N GLN A 121 0.89 -20.33 -20.92
CA GLN A 121 -0.25 -21.02 -20.33
C GLN A 121 -0.90 -20.20 -19.21
N THR A 122 -0.83 -18.86 -19.33
CA THR A 122 -1.46 -17.93 -18.40
C THR A 122 -2.94 -17.84 -18.77
N PRO A 123 -3.87 -18.10 -17.84
CA PRO A 123 -5.30 -18.03 -18.14
C PRO A 123 -5.73 -16.64 -18.62
N LEU A 124 -6.79 -16.60 -19.41
CA LEU A 124 -7.47 -15.35 -19.79
C LEU A 124 -8.02 -14.65 -18.54
N PRO A 125 -8.12 -13.30 -18.56
CA PRO A 125 -8.68 -12.59 -17.42
C PRO A 125 -10.17 -12.92 -17.27
N LEU A 126 -10.71 -12.69 -16.07
CA LEU A 126 -12.13 -12.74 -15.81
C LEU A 126 -12.85 -11.78 -16.77
N PRO A 127 -14.05 -12.15 -17.25
CA PRO A 127 -14.80 -11.31 -18.18
C PRO A 127 -15.12 -9.95 -17.56
N GLU A 128 -15.30 -8.94 -18.42
CA GLU A 128 -15.75 -7.62 -17.98
C GLU A 128 -17.06 -7.73 -17.20
N GLY A 129 -17.15 -7.02 -16.07
CA GLY A 129 -18.32 -7.06 -15.19
C GLY A 129 -18.43 -8.33 -14.33
N TRP A 130 -17.40 -9.17 -14.24
CA TRP A 130 -17.41 -10.37 -13.37
C TRP A 130 -17.73 -10.05 -11.91
N ASP A 131 -17.21 -8.92 -11.41
CA ASP A 131 -17.48 -8.43 -10.05
C ASP A 131 -18.90 -7.87 -9.87
N GLY A 132 -19.63 -7.64 -10.97
CA GLY A 132 -20.95 -7.03 -10.93
C GLY A 132 -20.94 -5.66 -10.26
N ALA A 133 -21.85 -5.48 -9.30
CA ALA A 133 -21.95 -4.28 -8.46
C ALA A 133 -21.48 -4.56 -7.02
N ALA A 134 -20.67 -5.60 -6.82
CA ALA A 134 -20.15 -5.97 -5.51
C ALA A 134 -19.31 -4.83 -4.93
N ALA A 135 -19.43 -4.60 -3.62
CA ALA A 135 -18.56 -3.67 -2.92
C ALA A 135 -17.12 -4.21 -2.87
N TRP A 136 -16.13 -3.35 -2.70
CA TRP A 136 -14.72 -3.73 -2.76
C TRP A 136 -14.31 -4.91 -1.84
N PRO A 137 -14.77 -5.03 -0.59
CA PRO A 137 -14.43 -6.20 0.25
C PRO A 137 -15.01 -7.50 -0.31
N GLU A 138 -16.21 -7.42 -0.88
CA GLU A 138 -16.85 -8.55 -1.54
C GLU A 138 -16.09 -8.92 -2.83
N ILE A 139 -15.59 -7.94 -3.59
CA ILE A 139 -14.67 -8.17 -4.72
C ILE A 139 -13.41 -8.90 -4.23
N VAL A 140 -12.72 -8.37 -3.23
CA VAL A 140 -11.49 -8.97 -2.70
C VAL A 140 -11.76 -10.41 -2.25
N SER A 141 -12.82 -10.62 -1.46
CA SER A 141 -13.23 -11.93 -0.97
C SER A 141 -13.59 -12.90 -2.11
N ASN A 142 -14.42 -12.47 -3.07
CA ASN A 142 -14.85 -13.27 -4.21
C ASN A 142 -13.67 -13.65 -5.11
N ARG A 143 -12.75 -12.71 -5.37
CA ARG A 143 -11.54 -12.96 -6.16
C ARG A 143 -10.61 -13.92 -5.44
N GLN A 144 -10.37 -13.75 -4.14
CA GLN A 144 -9.55 -14.68 -3.35
C GLN A 144 -10.20 -16.07 -3.23
N ALA A 145 -11.53 -16.14 -3.20
CA ALA A 145 -12.28 -17.39 -3.13
C ALA A 145 -12.09 -18.30 -4.34
N LEU A 146 -11.62 -17.77 -5.48
CA LEU A 146 -11.21 -18.57 -6.65
C LEU A 146 -10.10 -19.59 -6.31
N LEU A 147 -9.34 -19.35 -5.24
CA LEU A 147 -8.29 -20.24 -4.75
C LEU A 147 -8.80 -21.32 -3.78
N ASN A 148 -10.04 -21.24 -3.28
CA ASN A 148 -10.52 -22.11 -2.20
C ASN A 148 -10.51 -23.61 -2.55
N ALA A 149 -10.75 -23.94 -3.81
CA ALA A 149 -10.70 -25.32 -4.29
C ALA A 149 -9.27 -25.84 -4.51
N TYR A 150 -8.25 -24.99 -4.38
CA TYR A 150 -6.85 -25.28 -4.70
C TYR A 150 -5.91 -24.87 -3.55
N PRO A 151 -5.83 -25.69 -2.47
CA PRO A 151 -5.10 -25.32 -1.26
C PRO A 151 -3.64 -24.94 -1.50
N ALA A 152 -2.92 -25.61 -2.40
CA ALA A 152 -1.52 -25.30 -2.67
C ALA A 152 -1.35 -23.89 -3.27
N LEU A 153 -2.20 -23.52 -4.24
CA LEU A 153 -2.21 -22.17 -4.83
C LEU A 153 -2.60 -21.11 -3.78
N ARG A 154 -3.62 -21.42 -2.96
CA ARG A 154 -4.07 -20.54 -1.88
C ARG A 154 -2.96 -20.28 -0.86
N ASP A 155 -2.33 -21.34 -0.37
CA ASP A 155 -1.27 -21.25 0.63
C ASP A 155 -0.06 -20.48 0.07
N ALA A 156 0.29 -20.70 -1.21
CA ALA A 156 1.35 -19.95 -1.87
C ALA A 156 1.03 -18.45 -2.03
N TYR A 157 -0.24 -18.10 -2.30
CA TYR A 157 -0.70 -16.72 -2.36
C TYR A 157 -0.51 -16.03 -1.00
N PHE A 158 -1.11 -16.58 0.07
CA PHE A 158 -1.07 -15.95 1.39
C PHE A 158 0.31 -16.03 2.09
N ALA A 159 1.19 -16.96 1.69
CA ALA A 159 2.56 -17.03 2.20
C ALA A 159 3.41 -15.78 1.89
N ALA A 160 2.96 -14.90 0.98
CA ALA A 160 3.62 -13.62 0.73
C ALA A 160 3.53 -12.62 1.90
N GLY A 161 2.68 -12.87 2.89
CA GLY A 161 2.43 -12.01 4.05
C GLY A 161 1.60 -10.77 3.72
N ASP A 162 1.83 -10.15 2.56
CA ASP A 162 0.99 -9.09 1.99
C ASP A 162 0.69 -9.41 0.52
N PRO A 163 -0.22 -10.35 0.26
CA PRO A 163 -0.46 -10.82 -1.10
C PRO A 163 -1.12 -9.77 -2.00
N LEU A 164 -1.89 -8.83 -1.43
CA LEU A 164 -2.55 -7.78 -2.21
C LEU A 164 -1.52 -6.80 -2.79
N THR A 165 -0.51 -6.40 -2.01
CA THR A 165 0.55 -5.54 -2.55
C THR A 165 1.38 -6.29 -3.59
N PHE A 166 1.90 -7.47 -3.26
CA PHE A 166 2.93 -8.13 -4.09
C PHE A 166 2.38 -8.96 -5.25
N PHE A 167 1.15 -9.46 -5.16
CA PHE A 167 0.49 -10.19 -6.23
C PHE A 167 -0.76 -9.51 -6.78
N GLY A 168 -1.44 -8.71 -5.95
CA GLY A 168 -2.78 -8.19 -6.26
C GLY A 168 -3.86 -9.27 -6.25
N LEU A 169 -5.04 -8.91 -6.73
CA LEU A 169 -6.18 -9.83 -6.77
C LEU A 169 -5.99 -10.93 -7.82
N PRO A 170 -6.59 -12.11 -7.61
CA PRO A 170 -6.84 -13.04 -8.69
C PRO A 170 -7.68 -12.41 -9.81
N THR A 171 -7.17 -12.49 -11.03
CA THR A 171 -7.79 -11.92 -12.23
C THR A 171 -8.22 -12.98 -13.22
N SER A 172 -8.13 -14.28 -12.90
CA SER A 172 -8.74 -15.37 -13.66
C SER A 172 -9.30 -16.44 -12.74
N GLU A 173 -10.16 -17.31 -13.27
CA GLU A 173 -10.41 -18.60 -12.62
C GLU A 173 -9.14 -19.46 -12.66
N VAL A 174 -9.05 -20.43 -11.74
CA VAL A 174 -8.01 -21.47 -11.81
C VAL A 174 -8.31 -22.38 -13.01
N THR A 175 -7.37 -22.48 -13.93
CA THR A 175 -7.53 -23.27 -15.17
C THR A 175 -6.57 -24.45 -15.19
N ASP A 176 -7.06 -25.63 -15.57
CA ASP A 176 -6.21 -26.78 -15.90
C ASP A 176 -5.63 -26.59 -17.31
N VAL A 177 -4.31 -26.32 -17.38
CA VAL A 177 -3.60 -26.08 -18.64
C VAL A 177 -2.78 -27.29 -19.08
N GLY A 178 -3.15 -28.48 -18.58
CA GLY A 178 -2.55 -29.77 -18.91
C GLY A 178 -1.64 -30.28 -17.79
N ASN A 179 -0.39 -29.83 -17.78
CA ASN A 179 0.64 -30.29 -16.84
C ASN A 179 0.64 -29.54 -15.48
N HIS A 180 -0.11 -28.44 -15.36
CA HIS A 180 -0.29 -27.70 -14.12
C HIS A 180 -1.67 -27.02 -14.07
N TYR A 181 -2.09 -26.62 -12.88
CA TYR A 181 -3.15 -25.63 -12.71
C TYR A 181 -2.54 -24.24 -12.67
N ALA A 182 -3.17 -23.27 -13.32
CA ALA A 182 -2.68 -21.89 -13.36
C ALA A 182 -3.78 -20.91 -12.94
N ILE A 183 -3.39 -19.84 -12.26
CA ILE A 183 -4.26 -18.70 -11.96
C ILE A 183 -3.51 -17.39 -12.18
N ARG A 184 -4.14 -16.48 -12.91
CA ARG A 184 -3.64 -15.12 -13.16
C ARG A 184 -3.95 -14.25 -11.96
N LEU A 185 -2.97 -13.46 -11.54
CA LEU A 185 -3.09 -12.39 -10.54
C LEU A 185 -2.74 -11.06 -11.21
N GLN A 186 -3.00 -9.93 -10.57
CA GLN A 186 -2.66 -8.61 -11.15
C GLN A 186 -1.17 -8.42 -11.40
N ARG A 187 -0.28 -9.12 -10.66
CA ARG A 187 1.19 -8.93 -10.75
C ARG A 187 1.98 -10.22 -10.96
N GLY A 188 1.32 -11.37 -11.08
CA GLY A 188 1.97 -12.67 -11.23
C GLY A 188 1.04 -13.76 -11.72
N VAL A 189 1.57 -14.97 -11.92
CA VAL A 189 0.78 -16.18 -12.17
C VAL A 189 1.25 -17.27 -11.23
N LEU A 190 0.34 -17.89 -10.49
CA LEU A 190 0.66 -19.07 -9.68
C LEU A 190 0.40 -20.33 -10.50
N GLN A 191 1.33 -21.29 -10.41
CA GLN A 191 1.31 -22.52 -11.18
C GLN A 191 1.53 -23.72 -10.26
N GLU A 192 0.50 -24.54 -10.05
CA GLU A 192 0.58 -25.78 -9.27
C GLU A 192 0.84 -26.97 -10.20
N TRP A 193 2.03 -27.56 -10.10
CA TRP A 193 2.47 -28.62 -11.01
C TRP A 193 1.81 -29.97 -10.71
N LYS A 194 1.23 -30.61 -11.73
CA LYS A 194 0.53 -31.92 -11.59
C LYS A 194 1.49 -33.10 -11.75
N GLU A 195 2.71 -32.84 -12.22
CA GLU A 195 3.78 -33.81 -12.47
C GLU A 195 5.16 -33.18 -12.18
N ASP A 196 6.18 -34.03 -12.07
CA ASP A 196 7.56 -33.58 -11.90
C ASP A 196 8.09 -32.98 -13.20
N VAL A 197 8.61 -31.76 -13.11
CA VAL A 197 9.30 -31.04 -14.20
C VAL A 197 10.72 -30.64 -13.76
N PRO A 198 11.63 -30.25 -14.67
CA PRO A 198 13.02 -29.98 -14.30
C PRO A 198 13.24 -28.91 -13.22
N TRP A 199 12.28 -27.98 -13.06
CA TRP A 199 12.35 -26.86 -12.12
C TRP A 199 11.36 -26.96 -10.95
N ALA A 200 10.44 -27.93 -10.95
CA ALA A 200 9.41 -28.06 -9.91
C ALA A 200 8.94 -29.50 -9.72
N LYS A 201 8.52 -29.83 -8.50
CA LYS A 201 7.94 -31.13 -8.16
C LYS A 201 6.42 -31.15 -8.30
N LYS A 202 5.85 -32.34 -8.48
CA LYS A 202 4.40 -32.52 -8.38
C LYS A 202 3.88 -31.96 -7.05
N GLY A 203 2.85 -31.12 -7.11
CA GLY A 203 2.23 -30.42 -5.98
C GLY A 203 2.95 -29.14 -5.55
N GLN A 204 4.10 -28.83 -6.15
CA GLN A 204 4.79 -27.56 -5.88
C GLN A 204 4.11 -26.42 -6.64
N VAL A 205 4.03 -25.26 -6.01
CA VAL A 205 3.64 -24.01 -6.68
C VAL A 205 4.88 -23.23 -7.11
N THR A 206 4.91 -22.82 -8.37
CA THR A 206 5.86 -21.82 -8.87
C THR A 206 5.14 -20.55 -9.26
N ILE A 207 5.92 -19.48 -9.40
CA ILE A 207 5.41 -18.16 -9.78
C ILE A 207 6.00 -17.80 -11.13
N ALA A 208 5.16 -17.46 -12.11
CA ALA A 208 5.59 -16.72 -13.28
C ALA A 208 5.58 -15.23 -12.92
N ASN A 209 6.76 -14.63 -12.92
CA ASN A 209 6.99 -13.27 -12.45
C ASN A 209 6.44 -12.24 -13.44
N GLY A 210 5.64 -11.28 -12.98
CA GLY A 210 4.99 -10.31 -13.86
C GLY A 210 5.97 -9.42 -14.65
N GLY A 211 7.04 -8.94 -14.00
CA GLY A 211 8.02 -8.07 -14.65
C GLY A 211 8.86 -8.80 -15.71
N ASP A 212 9.29 -10.03 -15.44
CA ASP A 212 9.99 -10.87 -16.42
C ASP A 212 9.11 -11.12 -17.66
N LEU A 213 7.82 -11.39 -17.45
CA LEU A 213 6.84 -11.57 -18.53
C LEU A 213 6.61 -10.28 -19.31
N ALA A 214 6.51 -9.13 -18.64
CA ALA A 214 6.40 -7.84 -19.31
C ALA A 214 7.63 -7.54 -20.19
N ARG A 215 8.84 -7.84 -19.70
CA ARG A 215 10.08 -7.71 -20.49
C ARG A 215 10.08 -8.66 -21.69
N GLU A 216 9.74 -9.93 -21.49
CA GLU A 216 9.72 -10.94 -22.55
C GLU A 216 8.74 -10.58 -23.67
N LEU A 217 7.56 -10.05 -23.33
CA LEU A 217 6.53 -9.69 -24.29
C LEU A 217 6.85 -8.40 -25.08
N GLY A 218 7.87 -7.67 -24.65
CA GLY A 218 8.22 -6.35 -25.20
C GLY A 218 7.28 -5.24 -24.73
N ALA A 219 6.67 -5.39 -23.54
CA ALA A 219 5.80 -4.38 -22.95
C ALA A 219 6.59 -3.23 -22.29
N LEU A 220 7.85 -3.46 -21.95
CA LEU A 220 8.74 -2.41 -21.42
C LEU A 220 9.35 -1.58 -22.56
N PRO A 221 9.61 -0.26 -22.35
CA PRO A 221 10.28 0.56 -23.35
C PRO A 221 11.65 -0.01 -23.73
N GLU A 222 11.95 -0.05 -25.04
CA GLU A 222 13.20 -0.64 -25.55
C GLU A 222 14.45 0.00 -24.94
N ALA A 223 14.44 1.33 -24.75
CA ALA A 223 15.54 2.05 -24.12
C ALA A 223 15.73 1.69 -22.64
N ALA A 224 14.66 1.32 -21.93
CA ALA A 224 14.72 1.00 -20.51
C ALA A 224 15.40 -0.35 -20.25
N VAL A 225 15.30 -1.30 -21.18
CA VAL A 225 15.87 -2.66 -21.03
C VAL A 225 17.31 -2.77 -21.54
N VAL A 226 17.95 -1.64 -21.88
CA VAL A 226 19.36 -1.59 -22.23
C VAL A 226 20.17 -1.47 -20.94
N ALA A 227 21.09 -2.39 -20.67
CA ALA A 227 21.93 -2.33 -19.46
C ALA A 227 22.84 -1.08 -19.42
N GLU A 228 23.02 -0.49 -18.25
CA GLU A 228 23.98 0.58 -17.96
C GLU A 228 25.41 0.05 -17.96
N SER A 229 26.37 0.85 -18.43
CA SER A 229 27.79 0.48 -18.42
C SER A 229 28.43 0.51 -17.03
N GLY A 230 27.75 1.09 -16.03
CA GLY A 230 28.20 1.18 -14.66
C GLY A 230 27.19 1.88 -13.76
N PRO A 231 27.49 1.97 -12.45
CA PRO A 231 26.55 2.49 -11.45
C PRO A 231 26.16 3.96 -11.69
N GLY A 232 24.86 4.25 -11.60
CA GLY A 232 24.34 5.62 -11.67
C GLY A 232 24.61 6.32 -13.00
N THR A 233 24.73 5.54 -14.09
CA THR A 233 24.93 6.10 -15.44
C THR A 233 23.64 6.22 -16.24
N ASP A 234 22.50 5.87 -15.62
CA ASP A 234 21.17 6.10 -16.17
C ASP A 234 20.97 7.60 -16.47
N PRO A 235 20.69 7.99 -17.73
CA PRO A 235 20.35 9.37 -18.03
C PRO A 235 19.15 9.78 -17.19
N ALA A 236 19.25 10.90 -16.47
CA ALA A 236 18.12 11.47 -15.76
C ALA A 236 16.94 11.58 -16.73
N LEU A 237 15.82 10.95 -16.39
CA LEU A 237 14.58 11.17 -17.13
C LEU A 237 14.27 12.67 -17.06
N PRO A 238 13.59 13.24 -18.08
CA PRO A 238 12.94 14.52 -17.89
C PRO A 238 12.13 14.43 -16.60
N LEU A 239 12.33 15.38 -15.70
CA LEU A 239 11.51 15.46 -14.50
C LEU A 239 10.04 15.41 -14.96
N PRO A 240 9.17 14.68 -14.25
CA PRO A 240 7.77 14.52 -14.64
C PRO A 240 7.16 15.90 -14.95
N PRO A 241 6.24 16.00 -15.94
CA PRO A 241 5.61 17.28 -16.29
C PRO A 241 5.01 17.92 -15.04
N GLY A 242 5.60 19.04 -14.61
CA GLY A 242 5.26 19.68 -13.33
C GLY A 242 6.47 20.21 -12.55
N ALA A 243 7.61 19.54 -12.60
CA ALA A 243 8.80 19.95 -11.82
C ALA A 243 9.56 21.17 -12.40
N ALA A 244 9.13 21.72 -13.54
CA ALA A 244 9.71 22.94 -14.11
C ALA A 244 8.99 24.22 -13.65
N ASP A 245 7.85 24.06 -12.98
CA ASP A 245 6.99 25.12 -12.44
C ASP A 245 6.78 24.93 -10.93
N ASP A 246 7.66 24.17 -10.28
CA ASP A 246 7.71 23.96 -8.83
C ASP A 246 8.54 25.11 -8.24
N GLN A 247 7.86 26.04 -7.56
CA GLN A 247 8.40 27.36 -7.22
C GLN A 247 9.23 27.35 -5.94
N ASP A 248 8.95 26.46 -4.99
CA ASP A 248 9.69 26.30 -3.74
C ASP A 248 10.52 25.01 -3.65
N GLY A 249 10.39 24.12 -4.64
CA GLY A 249 11.25 22.96 -4.85
C GLY A 249 10.86 21.75 -4.01
N ASP A 250 9.60 21.64 -3.58
CA ASP A 250 9.11 20.54 -2.76
C ASP A 250 8.63 19.31 -3.56
N GLY A 251 8.57 19.43 -4.89
CA GLY A 251 8.16 18.39 -5.83
C GLY A 251 6.70 18.46 -6.29
N ILE A 252 5.93 19.48 -5.90
CA ILE A 252 4.55 19.72 -6.33
C ILE A 252 4.54 20.90 -7.33
N PRO A 253 3.86 20.78 -8.50
CA PRO A 253 3.84 21.87 -9.47
C PRO A 253 3.06 23.07 -8.93
N ALA A 254 3.48 24.32 -9.17
CA ALA A 254 2.80 25.52 -8.66
C ALA A 254 1.32 25.67 -9.09
N ALA A 255 0.89 24.94 -10.12
CA ALA A 255 -0.52 24.89 -10.54
C ALA A 255 -1.39 23.92 -9.71
N GLN A 256 -0.75 23.03 -8.94
CA GLN A 256 -1.35 22.03 -8.06
C GLN A 256 -1.02 22.29 -6.57
N ASP A 257 -0.07 23.19 -6.32
CA ASP A 257 0.37 23.64 -5.00
C ASP A 257 -0.52 24.78 -4.47
N SER A 258 -1.08 24.59 -3.29
CA SER A 258 -1.95 25.52 -2.57
C SER A 258 -1.17 26.64 -1.89
N CYS A 259 0.13 26.46 -1.65
CA CYS A 259 1.04 27.49 -1.19
C CYS A 259 2.39 27.45 -1.94
N PRO A 260 2.40 27.95 -3.20
CA PRO A 260 3.55 27.92 -4.12
C PRO A 260 4.87 28.57 -3.68
N ASP A 261 4.91 29.15 -2.48
CA ASP A 261 6.08 29.84 -1.91
C ASP A 261 6.59 29.14 -0.62
N GLN A 262 5.95 28.05 -0.19
CA GLN A 262 6.25 27.36 1.07
C GLN A 262 6.32 25.85 0.84
N PRO A 263 7.52 25.25 0.97
CA PRO A 263 7.68 23.85 0.64
C PRO A 263 6.93 22.96 1.62
N GLU A 264 6.22 21.96 1.09
CA GLU A 264 5.57 20.87 1.80
C GLU A 264 6.46 20.23 2.88
N THR A 265 5.90 19.97 4.06
CA THR A 265 6.53 19.19 5.12
C THR A 265 6.04 17.76 5.10
N ARG A 266 6.76 16.92 4.34
CA ARG A 266 6.42 15.50 4.15
C ARG A 266 6.44 14.63 5.42
N ASN A 267 5.39 14.70 6.22
CA ASN A 267 5.22 14.03 7.52
C ASN A 267 3.97 13.11 7.56
N GLY A 268 3.33 12.93 6.41
CA GLY A 268 2.11 12.17 6.21
C GLY A 268 0.85 13.00 6.44
N VAL A 269 0.85 14.33 6.30
CA VAL A 269 -0.34 15.18 6.50
C VAL A 269 -0.56 16.01 5.26
N PHE A 270 -1.75 15.93 4.63
CA PHE A 270 -2.15 16.78 3.49
C PHE A 270 -1.12 16.89 2.36
N GLU A 271 -0.34 15.82 2.14
CA GLU A 271 0.83 15.75 1.25
C GLU A 271 0.58 16.12 -0.22
N ARG A 272 -0.69 16.30 -0.61
CA ARG A 272 -1.10 16.62 -1.98
C ARG A 272 -1.44 18.10 -2.18
N ASP A 273 -1.62 18.87 -1.11
CA ASP A 273 -1.99 20.27 -1.23
C ASP A 273 -0.77 21.19 -1.38
N GLY A 274 0.45 20.70 -1.10
CA GLY A 274 1.69 21.44 -1.27
C GLY A 274 2.08 22.30 -0.08
N CYS A 275 1.39 22.15 1.05
CA CYS A 275 1.57 23.01 2.20
C CYS A 275 2.22 22.39 3.41
N PRO A 276 3.12 23.13 4.08
CA PRO A 276 3.74 22.62 5.28
C PRO A 276 2.70 22.48 6.40
N ASP A 277 2.16 21.28 6.55
CA ASP A 277 1.24 20.92 7.62
C ASP A 277 1.92 20.11 8.72
N SER A 278 1.37 20.19 9.93
CA SER A 278 1.78 19.38 11.07
C SER A 278 0.70 18.39 11.46
N GLU A 279 1.09 17.30 12.13
CA GLU A 279 0.13 16.36 12.76
C GLU A 279 -0.88 17.10 13.65
N GLN A 280 -0.42 18.17 14.32
CA GLN A 280 -1.30 19.01 15.14
C GLN A 280 -2.29 19.82 14.31
N GLU A 281 -1.89 20.32 13.15
CA GLU A 281 -2.78 21.00 12.19
C GLU A 281 -3.80 20.04 11.60
N LEU A 282 -3.39 18.83 11.20
CA LEU A 282 -4.30 17.75 10.78
C LEU A 282 -5.37 17.50 11.82
N PHE A 283 -4.97 17.26 13.07
CA PHE A 283 -5.92 16.91 14.13
C PHE A 283 -6.81 18.11 14.49
N ASN A 284 -6.28 19.33 14.49
CA ASN A 284 -7.09 20.53 14.72
C ASN A 284 -8.11 20.74 13.60
N PHE A 285 -7.69 20.55 12.35
CA PHE A 285 -8.55 20.64 11.17
C PHE A 285 -9.65 19.57 11.22
N ALA A 286 -9.27 18.31 11.44
CA ALA A 286 -10.20 17.20 11.56
C ALA A 286 -11.25 17.43 12.66
N VAL A 287 -10.81 17.84 13.86
CA VAL A 287 -11.71 18.18 14.97
C VAL A 287 -12.69 19.29 14.58
N GLN A 288 -12.22 20.35 13.93
CA GLN A 288 -13.06 21.45 13.49
C GLN A 288 -14.06 21.02 12.40
N GLU A 289 -13.64 20.20 11.45
CA GLU A 289 -14.46 19.77 10.33
C GLU A 289 -15.53 18.77 10.75
N ILE A 290 -15.19 17.80 11.60
CA ILE A 290 -16.16 16.85 12.17
C ILE A 290 -17.21 17.60 13.01
N ASP A 291 -16.78 18.52 13.88
CA ASP A 291 -17.68 19.34 14.70
C ASP A 291 -18.60 20.22 13.84
N THR A 292 -18.04 20.87 12.82
CA THR A 292 -18.79 21.74 11.89
C THR A 292 -19.82 20.94 11.10
N PHE A 293 -19.44 19.76 10.62
CA PHE A 293 -20.34 18.84 9.93
C PHE A 293 -21.54 18.47 10.83
N TRP A 294 -21.29 17.95 12.04
CA TRP A 294 -22.37 17.52 12.93
C TRP A 294 -23.24 18.68 13.41
N ARG A 295 -22.65 19.85 13.71
CA ARG A 295 -23.43 21.05 14.05
C ARG A 295 -24.42 21.41 12.96
N LYS A 296 -23.97 21.47 11.68
CA LYS A 296 -24.86 21.75 10.54
C LYS A 296 -25.90 20.64 10.35
N HIS A 297 -25.50 19.39 10.54
CA HIS A 297 -26.37 18.23 10.41
C HIS A 297 -27.54 18.26 11.42
N PHE A 298 -27.28 18.62 12.67
CA PHE A 298 -28.30 18.80 13.71
C PHE A 298 -29.15 20.06 13.48
N GLU A 299 -28.52 21.18 13.13
CA GLU A 299 -29.20 22.45 12.83
C GLU A 299 -30.21 22.27 11.69
N SER A 300 -29.83 21.58 10.61
CA SER A 300 -30.72 21.29 9.47
C SER A 300 -31.95 20.46 9.84
N ARG A 301 -31.92 19.75 10.98
CA ARG A 301 -33.03 18.97 11.53
C ARG A 301 -33.75 19.67 12.68
N GLY A 302 -33.35 20.91 13.03
CA GLY A 302 -33.91 21.66 14.15
C GLY A 302 -33.61 21.03 15.52
N LEU A 303 -32.55 20.22 15.62
CA LEU A 303 -32.11 19.59 16.86
C LEU A 303 -31.04 20.46 17.55
N PRO A 304 -31.02 20.53 18.89
CA PRO A 304 -29.91 21.14 19.60
C PRO A 304 -28.65 20.29 19.44
N TYR A 305 -27.50 20.95 19.35
CA TYR A 305 -26.20 20.30 19.31
C TYR A 305 -25.23 21.04 20.20
N ARG A 306 -24.54 20.32 21.07
CA ARG A 306 -23.43 20.84 21.86
C ARG A 306 -22.13 20.15 21.45
N SER A 307 -21.23 20.92 20.87
CA SER A 307 -19.88 20.48 20.55
C SER A 307 -19.18 19.83 21.76
N PRO A 308 -18.57 18.64 21.60
CA PRO A 308 -17.82 18.02 22.66
C PRO A 308 -16.51 18.76 22.91
N GLN A 309 -15.92 18.58 24.09
CA GLN A 309 -14.51 18.92 24.29
C GLN A 309 -13.64 17.82 23.67
N VAL A 310 -12.46 18.18 23.18
CA VAL A 310 -11.48 17.21 22.65
C VAL A 310 -10.16 17.40 23.40
N VAL A 311 -9.64 16.34 24.00
CA VAL A 311 -8.47 16.40 24.90
C VAL A 311 -7.48 15.30 24.55
N ALA A 312 -6.30 15.69 24.07
CA ALA A 312 -5.18 14.78 23.87
C ALA A 312 -4.54 14.38 25.21
N TYR A 313 -4.06 13.13 25.30
CA TYR A 313 -3.20 12.65 26.37
C TYR A 313 -2.03 11.83 25.80
N GLN A 314 -1.05 11.49 26.64
CA GLN A 314 0.16 10.75 26.24
C GLN A 314 0.60 9.69 27.27
N ALA A 315 -0.15 9.60 28.38
CA ALA A 315 0.07 8.67 29.47
C ALA A 315 -1.28 8.37 30.10
N LEU A 316 -1.36 7.28 30.86
CA LEU A 316 -2.55 6.87 31.61
C LEU A 316 -3.26 8.05 32.28
N ILE A 317 -4.55 8.20 32.02
CA ILE A 317 -5.43 9.19 32.66
C ILE A 317 -6.64 8.54 33.31
N TYR A 318 -7.17 9.22 34.34
CA TYR A 318 -8.43 8.88 34.98
C TYR A 318 -9.46 9.96 34.65
N THR A 319 -10.55 9.55 34.01
CA THR A 319 -11.68 10.40 33.66
C THR A 319 -12.89 10.07 34.55
N GLU A 320 -13.93 10.91 34.51
CA GLU A 320 -15.21 10.60 35.16
C GLU A 320 -15.90 9.36 34.57
N CYS A 321 -15.48 8.91 33.39
CA CYS A 321 -16.04 7.76 32.68
C CYS A 321 -15.16 6.49 32.79
N GLY A 322 -14.00 6.58 33.45
CA GLY A 322 -13.09 5.44 33.60
C GLY A 322 -11.64 5.79 33.32
N GLU A 323 -10.82 4.74 33.37
CA GLU A 323 -9.39 4.78 33.06
C GLU A 323 -9.18 4.70 31.55
N LEU A 324 -8.26 5.51 31.01
CA LEU A 324 -7.82 5.45 29.62
C LEU A 324 -6.31 5.22 29.58
N GLU A 325 -5.93 4.04 29.11
CA GLU A 325 -4.55 3.62 28.87
C GLU A 325 -3.97 4.28 27.62
N PRO A 326 -2.63 4.32 27.47
CA PRO A 326 -1.99 4.64 26.19
C PRO A 326 -2.49 3.73 25.05
N GLU A 327 -2.29 4.15 23.80
CA GLU A 327 -2.76 3.44 22.60
C GLU A 327 -4.29 3.33 22.51
N ASN A 328 -5.01 4.38 22.95
CA ASN A 328 -6.47 4.35 23.00
C ASN A 328 -7.11 5.72 22.67
N ALA A 329 -8.41 5.69 22.37
CA ALA A 329 -9.30 6.85 22.27
C ALA A 329 -10.64 6.52 22.94
N GLY A 330 -11.40 7.53 23.33
CA GLY A 330 -12.68 7.29 24.00
C GLY A 330 -13.52 8.53 24.25
N TYR A 331 -14.82 8.39 24.05
CA TYR A 331 -15.83 9.40 24.41
C TYR A 331 -16.38 9.21 25.83
N CYS A 332 -16.29 10.26 26.64
CA CYS A 332 -16.90 10.33 27.96
C CYS A 332 -18.25 11.07 27.92
N PRO A 333 -19.40 10.37 28.00
CA PRO A 333 -20.73 10.99 27.90
C PRO A 333 -21.05 11.94 29.07
N THR A 334 -20.52 11.68 30.27
CA THR A 334 -20.77 12.51 31.46
C THR A 334 -20.24 13.94 31.29
N LEU A 335 -19.05 14.08 30.70
CA LEU A 335 -18.41 15.37 30.48
C LEU A 335 -18.61 15.89 29.05
N GLN A 336 -19.14 15.05 28.16
CA GLN A 336 -19.19 15.29 26.72
C GLN A 336 -17.80 15.61 26.15
N THR A 337 -16.83 14.75 26.47
CA THR A 337 -15.43 14.93 26.09
C THR A 337 -14.91 13.72 25.34
N ILE A 338 -14.28 13.95 24.19
CA ILE A 338 -13.48 12.97 23.47
C ILE A 338 -12.04 13.07 23.97
N TYR A 339 -11.49 11.94 24.40
CA TYR A 339 -10.09 11.80 24.78
C TYR A 339 -9.38 10.94 23.74
N TYR A 340 -8.12 11.26 23.44
CA TYR A 340 -7.30 10.41 22.56
C TYR A 340 -5.83 10.46 22.97
N ASP A 341 -5.13 9.34 22.84
CA ASP A 341 -3.68 9.31 22.95
C ASP A 341 -3.07 9.92 21.67
N SER A 342 -2.32 11.02 21.79
CA SER A 342 -1.72 11.65 20.62
C SER A 342 -0.67 10.76 19.97
N ASN A 343 0.08 9.98 20.75
CA ASN A 343 1.10 9.07 20.20
C ASN A 343 0.46 7.93 19.41
N PHE A 344 -0.73 7.49 19.84
CA PHE A 344 -1.51 6.50 19.12
C PHE A 344 -1.92 7.01 17.75
N LEU A 345 -2.54 8.19 17.68
CA LEU A 345 -2.95 8.76 16.39
C LEU A 345 -1.76 9.03 15.47
N THR A 346 -0.64 9.53 16.00
CA THR A 346 0.62 9.66 15.23
C THR A 346 1.13 8.32 14.71
N HIS A 347 0.99 7.24 15.48
CA HIS A 347 1.38 5.91 15.00
C HIS A 347 0.46 5.42 13.87
N LEU A 348 -0.85 5.67 13.98
CA LEU A 348 -1.80 5.33 12.92
C LEU A 348 -1.53 6.10 11.64
N LEU A 349 -1.24 7.40 11.75
CA LEU A 349 -0.79 8.27 10.66
C LEU A 349 0.34 7.61 9.86
N GLN A 350 1.37 7.11 10.56
CA GLN A 350 2.55 6.53 9.94
C GLN A 350 2.33 5.14 9.32
N LEU A 351 1.36 4.38 9.81
CA LEU A 351 1.10 3.01 9.36
C LEU A 351 0.06 2.91 8.25
N PHE A 352 -0.99 3.73 8.36
CA PHE A 352 -2.19 3.62 7.52
C PHE A 352 -2.42 4.85 6.65
N GLY A 353 -1.80 5.98 6.96
CA GLY A 353 -1.98 7.25 6.25
C GLY A 353 -2.79 8.27 7.06
N ASP A 354 -3.04 9.42 6.45
CA ASP A 354 -3.51 10.64 7.11
C ASP A 354 -4.98 10.61 7.52
N PHE A 355 -5.79 9.82 6.82
CA PHE A 355 -7.19 9.68 7.16
C PHE A 355 -7.44 8.67 8.28
N ALA A 356 -6.53 7.73 8.51
CA ALA A 356 -6.66 6.71 9.57
C ALA A 356 -6.89 7.30 10.99
N PRO A 357 -6.08 8.27 11.49
CA PRO A 357 -6.36 8.91 12.77
C PRO A 357 -7.64 9.75 12.78
N ILE A 358 -8.04 10.30 11.62
CA ILE A 358 -9.31 11.05 11.47
C ILE A 358 -10.51 10.10 11.64
N ALA A 359 -10.43 8.90 11.07
CA ALA A 359 -11.47 7.88 11.21
C ALA A 359 -11.70 7.49 12.69
N VAL A 360 -10.64 7.41 13.50
CA VAL A 360 -10.76 7.20 14.96
C VAL A 360 -11.47 8.36 15.64
N LEU A 361 -11.07 9.61 15.36
CA LEU A 361 -11.75 10.78 15.93
C LEU A 361 -13.23 10.86 15.52
N ALA A 362 -13.53 10.52 14.26
CA ALA A 362 -14.89 10.48 13.74
C ALA A 362 -15.74 9.38 14.40
N HIS A 363 -15.13 8.23 14.72
CA HIS A 363 -15.77 7.16 15.50
C HIS A 363 -16.15 7.64 16.91
N GLU A 364 -15.22 8.27 17.63
CA GLU A 364 -15.53 8.84 18.96
C GLU A 364 -16.61 9.93 18.89
N TRP A 365 -16.63 10.70 17.80
CA TRP A 365 -17.71 11.62 17.51
C TRP A 365 -19.05 10.93 17.26
N GLY A 366 -19.04 9.72 16.68
CA GLY A 366 -20.19 8.86 16.56
C GLY A 366 -20.84 8.57 17.91
N HIS A 367 -20.06 8.25 18.95
CA HIS A 367 -20.58 8.10 20.31
C HIS A 367 -21.14 9.41 20.88
N HIS A 368 -20.51 10.54 20.58
CA HIS A 368 -21.05 11.83 20.95
C HIS A 368 -22.41 12.10 20.29
N VAL A 369 -22.56 11.79 19.01
CA VAL A 369 -23.84 11.92 18.28
C VAL A 369 -24.91 10.99 18.84
N GLN A 370 -24.55 9.75 19.18
CA GLN A 370 -25.43 8.82 19.86
C GLN A 370 -25.95 9.40 21.19
N SER A 371 -25.06 10.03 21.96
CA SER A 371 -25.39 10.70 23.23
C SER A 371 -26.32 11.90 23.05
N GLU A 372 -26.04 12.79 22.08
CA GLU A 372 -26.89 13.96 21.79
C GLU A 372 -28.30 13.57 21.31
N LEU A 373 -28.40 12.43 20.59
CA LEU A 373 -29.67 11.89 20.12
C LEU A 373 -30.38 11.01 21.17
N GLY A 374 -29.72 10.68 22.28
CA GLY A 374 -30.25 9.78 23.31
C GLY A 374 -30.53 8.37 22.79
N LEU A 375 -29.70 7.88 21.87
CA LEU A 375 -29.85 6.54 21.29
C LEU A 375 -29.54 5.47 22.34
N LEU A 376 -30.36 4.41 22.35
CA LEU A 376 -30.20 3.25 23.22
C LEU A 376 -29.90 2.03 22.35
N HIS A 377 -28.88 1.26 22.74
CA HIS A 377 -28.43 0.06 22.05
C HIS A 377 -28.66 -1.17 22.91
N SER A 378 -28.89 -2.32 22.28
CA SER A 378 -29.14 -3.57 23.01
C SER A 378 -27.86 -4.32 23.38
N SER A 379 -26.73 -4.00 22.73
CA SER A 379 -25.39 -4.52 23.04
C SER A 379 -24.29 -3.47 22.87
N SER A 380 -23.07 -3.79 23.35
CA SER A 380 -21.88 -2.98 23.06
C SER A 380 -21.61 -2.96 21.56
N VAL A 381 -21.63 -4.13 20.90
CA VAL A 381 -21.39 -4.21 19.45
C VAL A 381 -22.33 -3.34 18.64
N GLU A 382 -23.64 -3.27 18.93
CA GLU A 382 -24.54 -2.37 18.20
C GLU A 382 -24.18 -0.89 18.34
N ARG A 383 -23.73 -0.48 19.53
CA ARG A 383 -23.27 0.88 19.80
C ARG A 383 -22.01 1.19 19.00
N GLU A 384 -21.03 0.29 19.02
CA GLU A 384 -19.74 0.43 18.35
C GLU A 384 -19.91 0.44 16.81
N LEU A 385 -20.68 -0.49 16.25
CA LEU A 385 -20.97 -0.52 14.80
C LEU A 385 -21.72 0.73 14.34
N GLN A 386 -22.66 1.25 15.14
CA GLN A 386 -23.30 2.51 14.77
C GLN A 386 -22.32 3.68 14.83
N ALA A 387 -21.36 3.69 15.75
CA ALA A 387 -20.32 4.73 15.80
C ALA A 387 -19.39 4.67 14.58
N ASP A 388 -18.95 3.46 14.17
CA ASP A 388 -18.22 3.26 12.91
C ASP A 388 -19.04 3.76 11.70
N CYS A 389 -20.34 3.46 11.66
CA CYS A 389 -21.22 3.98 10.60
C CYS A 389 -21.31 5.50 10.60
N LEU A 390 -21.49 6.14 11.76
CA LEU A 390 -21.54 7.58 11.88
C LEU A 390 -20.21 8.24 11.47
N ALA A 391 -19.07 7.59 11.73
CA ALA A 391 -17.78 8.01 11.20
C ALA A 391 -17.79 8.01 9.66
N GLY A 392 -18.32 6.95 9.04
CA GLY A 392 -18.51 6.87 7.59
C GLY A 392 -19.42 7.97 7.03
N VAL A 393 -20.45 8.41 7.76
CA VAL A 393 -21.32 9.53 7.34
C VAL A 393 -20.52 10.82 7.22
N PHE A 394 -19.62 11.09 8.18
CA PHE A 394 -18.71 12.23 8.08
C PHE A 394 -17.76 12.07 6.88
N THR A 395 -17.16 10.88 6.70
CA THR A 395 -16.28 10.58 5.55
C THR A 395 -16.98 10.84 4.21
N ASN A 396 -18.26 10.49 4.06
CA ASN A 396 -19.04 10.80 2.86
C ASN A 396 -19.11 12.32 2.59
N ASP A 397 -19.41 13.12 3.61
CA ASP A 397 -19.47 14.59 3.50
C ASP A 397 -18.10 15.18 3.17
N ALA A 398 -17.05 14.70 3.85
CA ALA A 398 -15.67 15.11 3.59
C ALA A 398 -15.28 14.87 2.13
N GLY A 399 -15.61 13.68 1.57
CA GLY A 399 -15.36 13.37 0.16
C GLY A 399 -16.14 14.27 -0.80
N GLN A 400 -17.42 14.54 -0.52
CA GLN A 400 -18.24 15.46 -1.33
C GLN A 400 -17.72 16.90 -1.31
N ARG A 401 -17.06 17.29 -0.23
CA ARG A 401 -16.43 18.59 -0.04
C ARG A 401 -14.96 18.63 -0.48
N THR A 402 -14.50 17.55 -1.14
CA THR A 402 -13.12 17.38 -1.63
C THR A 402 -12.09 17.63 -0.53
N LEU A 403 -12.38 17.14 0.68
CA LEU A 403 -11.46 17.13 1.82
C LEU A 403 -10.70 15.80 1.93
N LEU A 404 -11.01 14.84 1.06
CA LEU A 404 -10.39 13.52 1.03
C LEU A 404 -9.56 13.36 -0.23
N ASP A 405 -8.45 12.67 -0.05
CA ASP A 405 -7.54 12.20 -1.06
C ASP A 405 -7.90 10.78 -1.55
N GLU A 406 -7.35 10.40 -2.70
CA GLU A 406 -7.52 9.04 -3.25
C GLU A 406 -6.81 8.02 -2.36
N GLY A 407 -7.57 7.20 -1.64
CA GLY A 407 -7.04 6.22 -0.69
C GLY A 407 -7.57 6.40 0.72
N ASP A 408 -7.96 7.62 1.12
CA ASP A 408 -8.34 7.97 2.49
C ASP A 408 -9.49 7.11 3.03
N VAL A 409 -10.49 6.86 2.18
CA VAL A 409 -11.62 6.00 2.54
C VAL A 409 -11.12 4.58 2.84
N GLU A 410 -10.17 4.07 2.05
CA GLU A 410 -9.53 2.78 2.27
C GLU A 410 -8.61 2.79 3.51
N GLU A 411 -7.90 3.88 3.81
CA GLU A 411 -7.06 4.00 5.01
C GLU A 411 -7.91 3.84 6.28
N GLY A 412 -9.00 4.61 6.37
CA GLY A 412 -9.94 4.54 7.49
C GLY A 412 -10.63 3.17 7.58
N ALA A 413 -11.09 2.62 6.45
CA ALA A 413 -11.74 1.33 6.42
C ALA A 413 -10.80 0.16 6.78
N ASN A 414 -9.54 0.20 6.31
CA ASN A 414 -8.52 -0.81 6.64
C ASN A 414 -8.14 -0.77 8.11
N LEU A 415 -8.00 0.44 8.69
CA LEU A 415 -7.77 0.57 10.13
C LEU A 415 -8.91 -0.06 10.92
N ILE A 416 -10.15 0.35 10.64
CA ILE A 416 -11.37 -0.13 11.32
C ILE A 416 -11.50 -1.66 11.23
N PHE A 417 -11.18 -2.23 10.06
CA PHE A 417 -11.13 -3.68 9.87
C PHE A 417 -10.07 -4.34 10.79
N LEU A 418 -8.86 -3.78 10.83
CA LEU A 418 -7.75 -4.37 11.57
C LEU A 418 -7.93 -4.31 13.10
N VAL A 419 -8.59 -3.27 13.61
CA VAL A 419 -8.88 -3.11 15.04
C VAL A 419 -10.18 -3.80 15.49
N GLY A 420 -10.77 -4.63 14.62
CA GLY A 420 -11.92 -5.45 14.99
C GLY A 420 -11.57 -6.57 15.95
N ASP A 421 -12.56 -7.01 16.72
CA ASP A 421 -12.41 -8.13 17.64
C ASP A 421 -12.18 -9.45 16.88
N PRO A 422 -11.53 -10.45 17.51
CA PRO A 422 -11.52 -11.82 17.00
C PRO A 422 -12.93 -12.33 16.69
N GLU A 423 -13.11 -13.15 15.65
CA GLU A 423 -14.43 -13.65 15.24
C GLU A 423 -15.15 -14.44 16.35
N GLU A 424 -14.40 -14.99 17.30
CA GLU A 424 -14.93 -15.75 18.42
C GLU A 424 -15.44 -14.89 19.59
N THR A 425 -15.23 -13.58 19.56
CA THR A 425 -15.70 -12.67 20.61
C THR A 425 -17.23 -12.67 20.68
N PRO A 426 -17.84 -12.99 21.85
CA PRO A 426 -19.28 -13.04 21.98
C PRO A 426 -19.96 -11.68 21.73
N TRP A 427 -21.09 -11.69 21.04
CA TRP A 427 -21.87 -10.48 20.75
C TRP A 427 -22.37 -9.73 21.99
N ASP A 428 -22.63 -10.47 23.07
CA ASP A 428 -23.11 -9.94 24.35
C ASP A 428 -21.98 -9.57 25.32
N ASP A 429 -20.70 -9.67 24.88
CA ASP A 429 -19.58 -9.18 25.68
C ASP A 429 -19.70 -7.64 25.84
N PRO A 430 -19.73 -7.12 27.07
CA PRO A 430 -19.88 -5.70 27.33
C PRO A 430 -18.71 -4.84 26.83
N ASN A 431 -17.57 -5.46 26.49
CA ASN A 431 -16.38 -4.80 25.95
C ASN A 431 -16.14 -5.08 24.47
N ALA A 432 -17.06 -5.77 23.78
CA ALA A 432 -16.93 -6.03 22.35
C ALA A 432 -17.27 -4.80 21.51
N HIS A 433 -16.52 -4.65 20.43
CA HIS A 433 -16.66 -3.65 19.37
C HIS A 433 -17.24 -4.25 18.08
N GLY A 434 -17.13 -5.56 17.91
CA GLY A 434 -17.52 -6.28 16.69
C GLY A 434 -16.30 -6.70 15.88
N SER A 435 -16.50 -7.68 14.99
CA SER A 435 -15.42 -8.20 14.16
C SER A 435 -14.98 -7.20 13.09
N GLY A 436 -13.75 -7.35 12.60
CA GLY A 436 -13.21 -6.50 11.54
C GLY A 436 -14.15 -6.33 10.34
N PRO A 437 -14.71 -7.42 9.77
CA PRO A 437 -15.74 -7.32 8.73
C PRO A 437 -16.98 -6.52 9.15
N GLN A 438 -17.51 -6.74 10.35
CA GLN A 438 -18.72 -6.03 10.82
C GLN A 438 -18.49 -4.52 10.94
N ARG A 439 -17.34 -4.15 11.52
CA ARG A 439 -16.93 -2.76 11.73
C ARG A 439 -16.68 -2.05 10.40
N HIS A 440 -15.92 -2.69 9.50
CA HIS A 440 -15.70 -2.21 8.14
C HIS A 440 -17.04 -1.99 7.41
N ASP A 441 -17.92 -2.99 7.40
CA ASP A 441 -19.23 -2.89 6.74
C ASP A 441 -20.06 -1.74 7.32
N ALA A 442 -19.98 -1.51 8.64
CA ALA A 442 -20.69 -0.41 9.27
C ALA A 442 -20.17 0.95 8.80
N PHE A 443 -18.84 1.14 8.81
CA PHE A 443 -18.20 2.34 8.25
C PHE A 443 -18.59 2.56 6.79
N SER A 444 -18.44 1.54 5.93
CA SER A 444 -18.79 1.62 4.50
C SER A 444 -20.26 1.95 4.28
N ARG A 445 -21.20 1.41 5.08
CA ARG A 445 -22.61 1.80 5.00
C ARG A 445 -22.81 3.30 5.25
N GLY A 446 -22.10 3.87 6.21
CA GLY A 446 -22.11 5.31 6.46
C GLY A 446 -21.57 6.11 5.28
N VAL A 447 -20.46 5.64 4.69
CA VAL A 447 -19.84 6.26 3.50
C VAL A 447 -20.78 6.23 2.30
N GLU A 448 -21.49 5.13 2.07
CA GLU A 448 -22.31 4.94 0.87
C GLU A 448 -23.71 5.54 1.00
N GLN A 449 -24.32 5.43 2.19
CA GLN A 449 -25.74 5.70 2.40
C GLN A 449 -26.00 6.90 3.30
N GLY A 450 -24.93 7.51 3.84
CA GLY A 450 -25.02 8.62 4.79
C GLY A 450 -25.84 8.24 6.03
N MET A 451 -26.45 9.25 6.65
CA MET A 451 -27.19 9.07 7.91
C MET A 451 -28.30 8.00 7.86
N ALA A 452 -28.91 7.80 6.68
CA ALA A 452 -29.97 6.83 6.51
C ALA A 452 -29.49 5.38 6.70
N GLY A 453 -28.22 5.09 6.35
CA GLY A 453 -27.64 3.76 6.54
C GLY A 453 -27.27 3.41 7.99
N CYS A 454 -27.20 4.42 8.87
CA CYS A 454 -26.78 4.25 10.27
C CYS A 454 -27.93 4.23 11.27
N MET A 455 -29.11 4.66 10.85
CA MET A 455 -30.34 4.54 11.64
C MET A 455 -31.03 3.27 11.17
N GLY A 456 -31.04 2.22 12.01
CA GLY A 456 -31.76 0.97 11.68
C GLY A 456 -33.22 1.25 11.30
N ASP A 457 -33.83 0.33 10.56
CA ASP A 457 -35.24 0.41 10.16
C ASP A 457 -36.14 0.57 11.41
N GLY A 458 -36.46 1.81 11.75
CA GLY A 458 -37.33 2.18 12.87
C GLY A 458 -38.79 1.84 12.61
#